data_AF-A0A966VLD2-F1
#
_entry.id   AF-A0A966VLD2-F1
#
_cell.length_a   1.000
_cell.length_b   1.000
_cell.length_c   1.000
_cell.angle_alpha   90.00
_cell.angle_beta   90.00
_cell.angle_gamma   90.00
#
_symmetry.space_group_name_H-M   'P 1'
#
loop_
_entity.id
_entity.type
_entity.pdbx_description
1 polymer ?
#
loop_
_entity_poly.entity_id
_entity_poly.type
_entity_poly.pdbx_seq_one_letter_code
_entity_poly.pdbx_strand_id
1 'polypeptide(L)' 'MGTTSIVLFIYFTLLAGFMLLLGQSTLPKGVRESWAPEDLEAMQRELDFWRYVGQILLMFLSFLVMLWLLID' A
#
# COMPACT_ATOMS: atom_id res chain seq x y z
N MET A 1 -23.49 1.26 15.09
CA MET A 1 -22.94 0.51 13.94
C MET A 1 -22.25 1.42 12.92
N GLY A 2 -22.78 2.59 12.57
CA GLY A 2 -22.15 3.47 11.55
C GLY A 2 -20.75 4.03 11.89
N THR A 3 -20.50 4.44 13.14
CA THR A 3 -19.22 5.04 13.55
C THR A 3 -18.03 4.07 13.48
N THR A 4 -18.22 2.82 13.91
CA THR A 4 -17.17 1.78 13.85
C THR A 4 -16.75 1.47 12.42
N SER A 5 -17.70 1.39 11.48
CA SER A 5 -17.42 1.14 10.07
C SER A 5 -16.64 2.29 9.42
N ILE A 6 -16.97 3.54 9.75
CA ILE A 6 -16.24 4.72 9.24
C ILE A 6 -14.79 4.74 9.77
N VAL A 7 -14.59 4.45 11.07
CA VAL A 7 -13.25 4.40 11.67
C VAL A 7 -12.40 3.31 11.01
N LEU A 8 -12.97 2.13 10.79
CA LEU A 8 -12.28 1.04 10.09
C LEU A 8 -11.92 1.43 8.65
N PHE A 9 -12.84 2.08 7.92
CA PHE A 9 -12.58 2.53 6.55
C PHE A 9 -11.42 3.53 6.48
N ILE A 10 -11.40 4.53 7.38
CA ILE A 10 -10.31 5.50 7.47
C ILE A 10 -8.99 4.79 7.80
N TYR A 11 -9.01 3.87 8.78
CA TYR A 11 -7.83 3.10 9.16
C TYR A 11 -7.24 2.33 7.97
N PHE A 12 -8.06 1.57 7.24
CA PHE A 12 -7.58 0.80 6.08
C PHE A 12 -7.13 1.70 4.92
N THR A 13 -7.76 2.86 4.73
CA THR A 13 -7.33 3.85 3.72
C THR A 13 -5.95 4.39 4.05
N LEU A 14 -5.71 4.77 5.31
CA LEU A 14 -4.40 5.24 5.78
C LEU A 14 -3.34 4.13 5.66
N LEU A 15 -3.69 2.90 6.02
CA LEU A 15 -2.80 1.75 5.90
C LEU A 15 -2.40 1.49 4.44
N ALA A 16 -3.36 1.53 3.53
CA ALA A 16 -3.10 1.34 2.10
C ALA A 16 -2.22 2.47 1.54
N GLY A 17 -2.48 3.71 1.95
CA GLY A 17 -1.63 4.87 1.62
C GLY A 17 -0.19 4.71 2.15
N PHE A 18 -0.03 4.23 3.38
CA PHE A 18 1.29 3.94 3.96
C PHE A 18 2.05 2.87 3.18
N MET A 19 1.38 1.78 2.78
CA MET A 19 2.00 0.72 1.96
C MET A 19 2.45 1.23 0.59
N LEU A 20 1.67 2.13 -0.04
CA LEU A 20 2.07 2.78 -1.29
C LEU A 20 3.33 3.64 -1.11
N LEU A 21 3.39 4.44 -0.04
CA LEU A 21 4.56 5.27 0.25
C LEU A 21 5.80 4.43 0.50
N LEU A 22 5.66 3.33 1.24
CA LEU A 22 6.72 2.34 1.43
C LEU A 22 7.21 1.79 0.09
N GLY A 23 6.30 1.29 -0.75
CA GLY A 23 6.66 0.72 -2.05
C GLY A 23 7.18 1.72 -3.09
N GLN A 24 6.98 3.03 -2.88
CA GLN A 24 7.59 4.11 -3.67
C GLN A 24 8.93 4.61 -3.10
N SER A 25 9.31 4.14 -1.91
CA SER A 25 10.58 4.54 -1.32
C SER A 25 11.73 4.08 -2.22
N THR A 26 12.74 4.94 -2.35
CA THR A 26 13.94 4.62 -3.12
C THR A 26 15.10 4.41 -2.17
N LEU A 27 15.95 3.44 -2.51
CA LEU A 27 17.12 3.16 -1.68
C LEU A 27 18.06 4.38 -1.68
N PRO A 28 18.61 4.78 -0.53
CA PRO A 28 19.60 5.84 -0.46
C PRO A 28 20.82 5.51 -1.34
N LYS A 29 21.48 6.53 -1.90
CA LYS A 29 22.65 6.33 -2.79
C LYS A 29 23.74 5.47 -2.14
N GLY A 30 24.06 5.73 -0.86
CA GLY A 30 25.07 4.95 -0.14
C GLY A 30 24.73 3.47 0.04
N VAL A 31 23.45 3.10 0.07
CA VAL A 31 23.00 1.71 0.13
C VAL A 31 23.16 1.05 -1.24
N ARG A 32 22.77 1.75 -2.31
CA ARG A 32 22.92 1.27 -3.70
C ARG A 32 24.36 1.02 -4.11
N GLU A 33 25.30 1.78 -3.56
CA GLU A 33 26.73 1.66 -3.89
C GLU A 33 27.45 0.61 -3.02
N SER A 34 26.89 0.25 -1.86
CA SER A 34 27.53 -0.68 -0.91
C SER A 34 26.98 -2.11 -0.96
N TRP A 35 25.74 -2.30 -1.42
CA TRP A 35 25.08 -3.60 -1.43
C TRP A 35 25.38 -4.38 -2.70
N ALA A 36 25.33 -5.70 -2.60
CA ALA A 36 25.40 -6.56 -3.77
C ALA A 36 24.16 -6.34 -4.65
N PRO A 37 24.28 -6.50 -5.99
CA PRO A 37 23.15 -6.34 -6.90
C PRO A 37 21.98 -7.27 -6.56
N GLU A 38 22.25 -8.49 -6.08
CA GLU A 38 21.22 -9.44 -5.65
C GLU A 38 20.38 -8.92 -4.47
N ASP A 39 21.00 -8.27 -3.50
CA ASP A 39 20.32 -7.67 -2.35
C ASP A 39 19.46 -6.47 -2.76
N LEU A 40 19.95 -5.68 -3.72
CA LEU A 40 19.20 -4.57 -4.30
C LEU A 40 17.96 -5.05 -5.03
N GLU A 41 18.07 -6.13 -5.81
CA GLU A 41 16.92 -6.74 -6.50
C GLU A 41 15.91 -7.38 -5.53
N ALA A 42 16.38 -8.02 -4.46
CA ALA A 42 15.51 -8.56 -3.41
C ALA A 42 14.72 -7.44 -2.73
N MET A 43 15.40 -6.36 -2.35
CA MET A 43 14.78 -5.20 -1.72
C MET A 43 13.81 -4.49 -2.66
N GLN A 44 14.18 -4.31 -3.93
CA GLN A 44 13.29 -3.73 -4.94
C GLN A 44 12.00 -4.55 -5.09
N ARG A 45 12.11 -5.89 -5.12
CA ARG A 45 10.94 -6.80 -5.16
C ARG A 45 10.06 -6.67 -3.94
N GLU A 46 10.64 -6.50 -2.75
CA GLU A 46 9.87 -6.29 -1.53
C GLU A 46 9.10 -4.96 -1.56
N LEU A 47 9.74 -3.88 -2.03
CA LEU A 47 9.08 -2.59 -2.22
C LEU A 47 7.94 -2.66 -3.25
N ASP A 48 8.18 -3.34 -4.38
CA ASP A 48 7.15 -3.57 -5.40
C ASP A 48 5.97 -4.41 -4.85
N PHE A 49 6.25 -5.40 -4.00
CA PHE A 49 5.23 -6.19 -3.31
C PHE A 49 4.36 -5.30 -2.42
N TRP A 50 4.96 -4.47 -1.55
CA TRP A 50 4.21 -3.56 -0.69
C TRP A 50 3.37 -2.55 -1.48
N ARG A 51 3.92 -2.03 -2.59
CA ARG A 51 3.17 -1.17 -3.51
C ARG A 51 1.93 -1.89 -4.04
N TYR A 52 2.09 -3.12 -4.52
CA TYR A 52 1.01 -3.92 -5.09
C TYR A 52 -0.08 -4.23 -4.05
N VAL A 53 0.31 -4.61 -2.84
CA VAL A 53 -0.63 -4.83 -1.73
C VAL A 53 -1.42 -3.57 -1.42
N GLY A 54 -0.77 -2.41 -1.33
CA GLY A 54 -1.43 -1.12 -1.13
C GLY A 54 -2.44 -0.79 -2.24
N GLN A 55 -2.10 -1.06 -3.51
CA GLN A 55 -3.00 -0.86 -4.65
C GLN A 55 -4.24 -1.76 -4.59
N ILE A 56 -4.06 -3.05 -4.27
CA ILE A 56 -5.20 -3.99 -4.11
C ILE A 56 -6.12 -3.52 -2.99
N LEU A 57 -5.56 -3.12 -1.85
CA LEU A 57 -6.34 -2.62 -0.71
C LEU A 57 -7.18 -1.40 -1.10
N LEU A 58 -6.61 -0.42 -1.81
CA LEU A 58 -7.36 0.75 -2.29
C LEU A 58 -8.43 0.38 -3.31
N MET A 59 -8.13 -0.55 -4.22
CA MET A 59 -9.11 -1.03 -5.20
C MET A 59 -10.29 -1.69 -4.50
N PHE A 60 -10.03 -2.54 -3.50
CA PHE A 60 -11.07 -3.20 -2.72
C PHE A 60 -11.91 -2.21 -1.91
N LEU A 61 -11.28 -1.23 -1.25
CA LEU A 61 -12.01 -0.16 -0.54
C LEU A 61 -12.89 0.66 -1.50
N SER A 62 -12.38 1.00 -2.68
CA SER A 62 -13.13 1.72 -3.72
C SER A 62 -14.34 0.90 -4.19
N PHE A 63 -14.15 -0.41 -4.40
CA PHE A 63 -15.24 -1.32 -4.77
C PHE A 63 -16.32 -1.40 -3.69
N LEU A 64 -15.94 -1.48 -2.41
CA LEU A 64 -16.89 -1.47 -1.30
C LEU A 64 -17.72 -0.18 -1.24
N VAL A 65 -17.09 0.97 -1.47
CA VAL A 65 -17.80 2.26 -1.54
C VAL A 65 -18.77 2.29 -2.71
N MET A 66 -18.35 1.83 -3.89
CA MET A 66 -19.23 1.76 -5.06
C MET A 66 -20.43 0.83 -4.84
N LEU A 67 -20.19 -0.35 -4.24
CA LEU A 67 -21.25 -1.31 -3.91
C LEU A 67 -22.26 -0.69 -2.92
N TRP A 68 -21.76 0.03 -1.91
CA TRP A 68 -22.61 0.71 -0.95
C TRP A 68 -23.50 1.77 -1.62
N LEU A 69 -22.93 2.60 -2.50
CA LEU A 69 -23.67 3.61 -3.26
C LEU A 69 -24.67 3.03 -4.28
N LEU A 70 -24.52 1.78 -4.69
CA LEU A 70 -25.44 1.11 -5.62
C LEU A 70 -26.65 0.50 -4.89
N ILE A 71 -26.44 0.08 -3.64
CA ILE A 71 -27.45 -0.60 -2.82
C ILE A 71 -28.32 0.42 -2.07
N ASP A 72 -27.77 1.59 -1.74
CA ASP A 72 -28.48 2.73 -1.15
C ASP A 72 -29.20 3.56 -2.23
#